data_AF-A0A916F2Y4-F1
#
_entry.id   AF-A0A916F2Y4-F1
#
_cell.length_a   1.000
_cell.length_b   1.000
_cell.length_c   1.000
_cell.angle_alpha   90.00
_cell.angle_beta   90.00
_cell.angle_gamma   90.00
#
_symmetry.space_group_name_H-M   'P 1'
#
loop_
_entity.id
_entity.type
_entity.pdbx_description
1 polymer ?
#
loop_
_entity_poly.entity_id
_entity_poly.type
_entity_poly.pdbx_seq_one_letter_code
_entity_poly.pdbx_strand_id
1 'polypeptide(L)' 'MKSSANKSAKCCSMEKKRLVEDLRKCDMSSTSYAEFHRCSRAAARESGKRSRACMLS' A
#
# COMPACT_ATOMS: atom_id res chain seq x y z
N MET A 1 -0.58 5.50 -28.81
CA MET A 1 -0.87 4.65 -27.63
C MET A 1 0.16 4.92 -26.54
N LYS A 2 -0.17 5.66 -25.46
CA LYS A 2 0.79 6.05 -24.40
C LYS A 2 0.14 6.22 -23.00
N SER A 3 -1.02 5.62 -22.75
CA SER A 3 -1.87 5.97 -21.59
C SER A 3 -1.79 4.98 -20.41
N SER A 4 -1.50 3.70 -20.66
CA SER A 4 -1.57 2.63 -19.64
C SER A 4 -0.42 2.66 -18.63
N ALA A 5 0.79 3.00 -19.09
CA ALA A 5 1.97 3.13 -18.23
C ALA A 5 1.84 4.31 -17.25
N ASN A 6 1.28 5.43 -17.69
CA ASN A 6 1.04 6.61 -16.85
C ASN A 6 -0.03 6.35 -15.79
N LYS A 7 -1.08 5.60 -16.12
CA LYS A 7 -2.10 5.19 -15.14
C LYS A 7 -1.52 4.27 -14.08
N SER A 8 -0.74 3.27 -14.48
CA SER A 8 -0.09 2.34 -13.56
C SER A 8 0.86 3.05 -12.60
N ALA A 9 1.70 3.95 -13.13
CA ALA A 9 2.60 4.77 -12.32
C ALA A 9 1.84 5.66 -11.31
N LYS A 10 0.71 6.27 -11.72
CA LYS A 10 -0.13 7.08 -10.83
C LYS A 10 -0.76 6.24 -9.72
N CYS A 11 -1.34 5.09 -10.05
CA CYS A 11 -1.94 4.17 -9.07
C CYS A 11 -0.89 3.72 -8.03
N CYS A 12 0.26 3.24 -8.48
CA CYS A 12 1.32 2.78 -7.59
C CYS A 12 1.93 3.92 -6.75
N SER A 13 2.07 5.13 -7.31
CA SER A 13 2.60 6.28 -6.58
C SER A 13 1.67 6.76 -5.46
N MET A 14 0.36 6.77 -5.71
CA MET A 14 -0.64 7.08 -4.67
C MET A 14 -0.65 6.01 -3.58
N GLU A 15 -0.64 4.73 -3.96
CA GLU A 15 -0.65 3.64 -2.99
C GLU A 15 0.65 3.52 -2.19
N LYS A 16 1.81 3.90 -2.77
CA LYS A 16 3.07 4.01 -2.04
C LYS A 16 2.95 5.00 -0.88
N LYS A 17 2.35 6.18 -1.10
CA LYS A 17 2.16 7.18 -0.04
C LYS A 17 1.28 6.64 1.09
N ARG A 18 0.14 6.03 0.73
CA ARG A 18 -0.79 5.39 1.69
C ARG A 18 -0.12 4.28 2.48
N LEU A 19 0.62 3.40 1.80
CA LEU A 19 1.32 2.30 2.45
C LEU A 19 2.35 2.81 3.46
N VAL A 20 3.12 3.86 3.15
CA VAL A 20 4.07 4.45 4.10
C VAL A 20 3.35 4.98 5.35
N GLU A 21 2.20 5.65 5.19
CA GLU A 21 1.40 6.11 6.33
C GLU A 21 0.84 4.94 7.16
N ASP A 22 0.33 3.90 6.50
CA ASP A 22 -0.21 2.72 7.17
C ASP A 22 0.89 1.95 7.91
N LEU A 23 2.10 1.84 7.35
CA LEU A 23 3.26 1.24 8.01
C LEU A 23 3.71 2.04 9.24
N ARG A 24 3.69 3.38 9.16
CA ARG A 24 3.97 4.24 10.32
C ARG A 24 2.94 4.06 11.43
N LYS A 25 1.65 3.92 11.09
CA LYS A 25 0.61 3.60 12.07
C LYS A 25 0.83 2.24 12.71
N CYS A 26 1.21 1.23 11.92
CA CYS A 26 1.57 -0.09 12.46
C CYS A 26 2.71 0.01 13.47
N ASP A 27 3.76 0.76 13.15
CA ASP A 27 4.91 0.98 14.04
C ASP A 27 4.49 1.66 15.35
N MET A 28 3.70 2.74 15.27
CA MET A 28 3.25 3.50 16.44
C MET A 28 2.24 2.76 17.33
N SER A 29 1.44 1.84 16.77
CA SER A 29 0.35 1.17 17.49
C SER A 29 0.71 -0.23 17.99
N SER A 30 1.79 -0.83 17.49
CA SER A 30 2.18 -2.17 17.87
C SER A 30 2.94 -2.18 19.19
N THR A 31 2.61 -3.10 20.08
CA THR A 31 3.32 -3.28 21.37
C THR A 31 4.41 -4.33 21.29
N SER A 32 4.47 -5.08 20.19
CA SER A 32 5.46 -6.11 19.94
C SER A 32 5.82 -6.23 18.47
N TYR A 33 6.99 -6.80 18.19
CA TYR A 33 7.41 -7.10 16.81
C TYR A 33 6.43 -8.02 16.08
N ALA A 34 5.81 -8.98 16.77
CA ALA A 34 4.85 -9.89 16.17
C ALA A 34 3.54 -9.18 15.77
N GLU A 35 3.11 -8.17 16.52
CA GLU A 35 1.99 -7.30 16.14
C GLU A 35 2.34 -6.40 14.97
N PHE A 36 3.52 -5.76 15.01
CA PHE A 36 4.02 -4.93 13.92
C PHE A 36 4.11 -5.73 12.62
N HIS A 37 4.67 -6.94 12.67
CA HIS A 37 4.80 -7.81 11.51
C HIS A 37 3.44 -8.25 10.95
N ARG A 38 2.45 -8.54 11.81
CA ARG A 38 1.08 -8.84 11.36
C ARG A 38 0.43 -7.63 10.72
N CYS A 39 0.53 -6.46 11.33
CA CYS A 39 -0.05 -5.20 10.84
C CYS A 39 0.57 -4.79 9.49
N SER A 40 1.90 -4.76 9.39
CA SER A 40 2.62 -4.38 8.17
C SER A 40 2.29 -5.29 6.99
N ARG A 41 2.16 -6.61 7.21
CA ARG A 41 1.73 -7.55 6.16
C ARG A 41 0.29 -7.31 5.72
N ALA A 42 -0.62 -6.98 6.65
CA ALA A 42 -1.99 -6.63 6.30
C ALA A 42 -2.05 -5.34 5.46
N ALA A 43 -1.32 -4.30 5.87
CA ALA A 43 -1.23 -3.03 5.14
C ALA A 43 -0.66 -3.22 3.72
N ALA A 44 0.42 -4.01 3.58
CA ALA A 44 1.01 -4.32 2.28
C ALA A 44 0.03 -5.06 1.35
N ARG A 45 -0.71 -6.05 1.87
CA ARG A 45 -1.73 -6.79 1.11
C ARG A 45 -2.84 -5.87 0.62
N GLU A 46 -3.33 -4.98 1.49
CA GLU A 46 -4.41 -4.06 1.14
C GLU A 46 -3.95 -3.03 0.11
N SER A 47 -2.75 -2.46 0.27
CA SER A 47 -2.14 -1.57 -0.73
C SER A 47 -2.02 -2.24 -2.10
N GLY A 48 -1.62 -3.52 -2.15
CA GLY A 48 -1.56 -4.30 -3.39
C GLY A 48 -2.92 -4.49 -4.05
N LYS A 49 -3.96 -4.80 -3.27
CA LYS A 49 -5.34 -4.92 -3.78
C LYS A 49 -5.84 -3.60 -4.37
N ARG A 50 -5.67 -2.49 -3.66
CA ARG A 50 -6.06 -1.15 -4.12
C ARG A 50 -5.29 -0.73 -5.38
N SER A 51 -3.98 -0.99 -5.42
CA SER A 51 -3.14 -0.73 -6.58
C SER A 51 -3.63 -1.49 -7.80
N ARG A 52 -3.89 -2.79 -7.64
CA ARG A 52 -4.39 -3.65 -8.72
C ARG A 52 -5.77 -3.19 -9.21
N ALA A 53 -6.69 -2.89 -8.30
CA ALA A 53 -8.02 -2.39 -8.65
C ALA A 53 -7.95 -1.07 -9.45
N CYS A 54 -7.13 -0.11 -9.01
CA CYS A 54 -6.92 1.16 -9.71
C CYS A 54 -6.32 0.99 -11.12
N MET A 55 -5.38 0.04 -11.29
CA MET A 55 -4.78 -0.23 -12.59
C MET A 55 -5.77 -0.86 -13.57
N LEU A 56 -6.71 -1.66 -13.07
CA LEU A 56 -7.71 -2.38 -13.86
C LEU A 56 -9.03 -1.62 -14.05
N SER A 57 -9.22 -0.48 -13.37
CA SER A 57 -10.40 0.38 -13.52
C SER A 57 -10.27 1.32 -14.71
#